data_AF-A0A1V5I959-F1
#
_entry.id   AF-A0A1V5I959-F1
#
_cell.length_a   1.000
_cell.length_b   1.000
_cell.length_c   1.000
_cell.angle_alpha   90.00
_cell.angle_beta   90.00
_cell.angle_gamma   90.00
#
_symmetry.space_group_name_H-M   'P 1'
#
loop_
_entity.id
_entity.type
_entity.pdbx_description
1 polymer ?
#
loop_
_entity_poly.entity_id
_entity_poly.type
_entity_poly.pdbx_seq_one_letter_code
_entity_poly.pdbx_strand_id
1 'polypeptide(L)'
;MRRWFLAEAEPPLETAILVVVGMTGLVAGALLLPATAGLTPYYESGLHGLILFIFALQTILMGKTPFGELRASKWLLVAGLLIASAGIVTCVIPSVPSGAVRIALFICLAPGGLLLMAQMFLSPQRFRLWARTGGVLKRLPLACAAVYLLSILIGTLLYANPSASVHYLTALLLMMQGVAVIHLARLLALVYRQYPQPAEGAGGLPFDKAMLLLMGVFLVLLGLLLVPVNLGILPFSPSAQLGLLMVVNAVQMLAAGSTPIGAFPRSRAMLLLGLLFAGAGIVSCVVPGVLVPTLTILIGTLNIVNGLMTLLKALPSLSATRKTPPPEPVGRVLLRLFGTQAVMGGVSMLFGASMLLPGIIPGLVISVVLAANGGVLIYLMRVLFLVEDIKRLAGEKT
;
A
#
# COMPACT_ATOMS: atom_id res chain seq x y z
N MET A 1 4.68 -18.40 26.04
CA MET A 1 4.14 -18.15 24.67
C MET A 1 3.30 -16.87 24.57
N ARG A 2 2.24 -16.68 25.37
CA ARG A 2 1.33 -15.50 25.30
C ARG A 2 2.03 -14.14 25.44
N ARG A 3 3.02 -14.01 26.34
CA ARG A 3 3.82 -12.77 26.52
C ARG A 3 4.70 -12.41 25.30
N TRP A 4 5.07 -13.40 24.48
CA TRP A 4 5.93 -13.16 23.30
C TRP A 4 5.14 -12.57 22.12
N PHE A 5 3.90 -13.02 21.92
CA PHE A 5 3.02 -12.50 20.85
C PHE A 5 2.55 -11.06 21.10
N LEU A 6 2.35 -10.69 22.36
CA LEU A 6 1.91 -9.36 22.78
C LEU A 6 3.06 -8.36 22.93
N ALA A 7 4.31 -8.80 22.83
CA ALA A 7 5.45 -7.90 22.93
C ALA A 7 5.41 -6.85 21.82
N GLU A 8 5.65 -5.59 22.20
CA GLU A 8 5.74 -4.47 21.26
C GLU A 8 6.85 -4.70 20.26
N ALA A 9 6.54 -4.40 19.01
CA ALA A 9 7.44 -4.48 17.89
C ALA A 9 7.14 -3.29 16.99
N GLU A 10 8.00 -2.28 17.06
CA GLU A 10 7.89 -1.06 16.26
C GLU A 10 8.94 -1.06 15.16
N PRO A 11 8.74 -1.79 14.04
CA PRO A 11 9.62 -1.66 12.90
C PRO A 11 9.47 -0.25 12.31
N PRO A 12 10.55 0.41 11.90
CA PRO A 12 10.46 1.65 11.13
C PRO A 12 9.59 1.44 9.87
N LEU A 13 8.81 2.46 9.49
CA LEU A 13 7.89 2.41 8.33
C LEU A 13 8.57 1.86 7.06
N GLU A 14 9.79 2.32 6.79
CA GLU A 14 10.60 1.88 5.67
C GLU A 14 10.86 0.37 5.71
N THR A 15 11.21 -0.17 6.88
CA THR A 15 11.49 -1.60 7.03
C THR A 15 10.22 -2.44 6.82
N ALA A 16 9.06 -1.94 7.26
CA ALA A 16 7.78 -2.60 7.02
C ALA A 16 7.45 -2.69 5.54
N ILE A 17 7.59 -1.58 4.80
CA ILE A 17 7.32 -1.55 3.36
C ILE A 17 8.34 -2.39 2.58
N LEU A 18 9.63 -2.35 2.95
CA LEU A 18 10.66 -3.20 2.34
C LEU A 18 10.38 -4.69 2.56
N VAL A 19 9.86 -5.09 3.73
CA VAL A 19 9.45 -6.48 3.94
C VAL A 19 8.32 -6.86 2.98
N VAL A 20 7.33 -6.00 2.75
CA VAL A 20 6.27 -6.24 1.75
C VAL A 20 6.86 -6.34 0.33
N VAL A 21 7.79 -5.45 -0.05
CA VAL A 21 8.49 -5.51 -1.35
C VAL A 21 9.23 -6.84 -1.51
N GLY A 22 9.97 -7.26 -0.48
CA GLY A 22 10.71 -8.51 -0.51
C GLY A 22 9.81 -9.74 -0.55
N MET A 23 8.67 -9.70 0.15
CA MET A 23 7.63 -10.72 0.03
C MET A 23 7.05 -10.79 -1.37
N THR A 24 6.82 -9.65 -2.03
CA THR A 24 6.34 -9.62 -3.42
C THR A 24 7.32 -10.36 -4.34
N GLY A 25 8.62 -10.08 -4.23
CA GLY A 25 9.64 -10.78 -5.02
C GLY A 25 9.68 -12.30 -4.74
N LEU A 26 9.69 -12.69 -3.46
CA LEU A 26 9.70 -14.09 -3.07
C LEU A 26 8.47 -14.86 -3.55
N VAL A 27 7.28 -14.34 -3.27
CA VAL A 27 6.01 -15.00 -3.57
C VAL A 27 5.77 -15.02 -5.07
N ALA A 28 5.95 -13.90 -5.77
CA ALA A 28 5.76 -13.85 -7.22
C ALA A 28 6.78 -14.75 -7.94
N GLY A 29 8.06 -14.73 -7.53
CA GLY A 29 9.08 -15.61 -8.11
C GLY A 29 8.78 -17.09 -7.86
N ALA A 30 8.39 -17.46 -6.63
CA ALA A 30 8.03 -18.85 -6.31
C ALA A 30 6.79 -19.33 -7.10
N LEU A 31 5.80 -18.47 -7.31
CA LEU A 31 4.59 -18.79 -8.09
C LEU A 31 4.83 -18.77 -9.60
N LEU A 32 5.85 -18.06 -10.08
CA LEU A 32 6.22 -18.04 -11.48
C LEU A 32 6.81 -19.39 -11.93
N LEU A 33 7.49 -20.13 -11.05
CA LEU A 33 8.05 -21.46 -11.37
C LEU A 33 7.01 -22.53 -11.78
N PRO A 34 5.91 -22.77 -11.04
CA PRO A 34 4.86 -23.68 -11.49
C PRO A 34 4.10 -23.11 -12.69
N ALA A 35 4.00 -21.78 -12.83
CA ALA A 35 3.38 -21.16 -13.98
C ALA A 35 4.18 -21.36 -15.28
N THR A 36 5.50 -21.30 -15.24
CA THR A 36 6.36 -21.60 -16.41
C THR A 36 6.31 -23.07 -16.82
N ALA A 37 5.96 -23.95 -15.88
CA ALA A 37 5.66 -25.35 -16.16
C ALA A 37 4.22 -25.59 -16.64
N GLY A 38 3.39 -24.55 -16.75
CA GLY A 38 1.98 -24.65 -17.15
C GLY A 38 1.04 -25.22 -16.09
N LEU A 39 1.48 -25.34 -14.83
CA LEU A 39 0.72 -25.95 -13.75
C LEU A 39 -0.28 -25.00 -13.09
N THR A 40 -0.01 -23.69 -13.13
CA THR A 40 -0.83 -22.67 -12.46
C THR A 40 -1.01 -21.43 -13.35
N PRO A 41 -2.20 -20.79 -13.34
CA PRO A 41 -2.39 -19.54 -14.06
C PRO A 41 -1.55 -18.43 -13.44
N TYR A 42 -0.99 -17.56 -14.28
CA TYR A 42 -0.16 -16.43 -13.84
C TYR A 42 -0.61 -15.14 -14.48
N TYR A 43 -1.00 -14.18 -13.65
CA TYR A 43 -1.52 -12.91 -14.07
C TYR A 43 -0.44 -11.83 -14.03
N GLU A 44 0.26 -11.67 -15.15
CA GLU A 44 1.38 -10.73 -15.28
C GLU A 44 0.98 -9.29 -14.97
N SER A 45 -0.15 -8.80 -15.50
CA SER A 45 -0.62 -7.44 -15.26
C SER A 45 -0.86 -7.17 -13.76
N GLY A 46 -1.29 -8.19 -13.01
CA GLY A 46 -1.42 -8.11 -11.56
C GLY A 46 -0.08 -7.92 -10.86
N LEU A 47 0.97 -8.65 -11.26
CA LEU A 47 2.32 -8.42 -10.73
C LEU A 47 2.84 -7.02 -11.09
N HIS A 48 2.75 -6.65 -12.36
CA HIS A 48 3.24 -5.37 -12.86
C HIS A 48 2.57 -4.19 -12.15
N GLY A 49 1.24 -4.23 -12.04
CA GLY A 49 0.45 -3.23 -11.33
C GLY A 49 0.79 -3.17 -9.84
N LEU A 50 1.02 -4.33 -9.19
CA LEU A 50 1.40 -4.39 -7.78
C LEU A 50 2.78 -3.78 -7.52
N ILE A 51 3.78 -4.07 -8.37
CA ILE A 51 5.11 -3.46 -8.25
C ILE A 51 5.02 -1.94 -8.41
N LEU A 52 4.28 -1.46 -9.41
CA LEU A 52 4.09 -0.03 -9.64
C LEU A 52 3.38 0.65 -8.46
N PHE A 53 2.36 -0.01 -7.91
CA PHE A 53 1.65 0.44 -6.72
C PHE A 53 2.55 0.51 -5.48
N ILE A 54 3.47 -0.44 -5.30
CA ILE A 54 4.45 -0.43 -4.20
C ILE A 54 5.44 0.74 -4.36
N PHE A 55 5.91 1.05 -5.57
CA PHE A 55 6.72 2.25 -5.80
C PHE A 55 5.96 3.55 -5.46
N ALA A 56 4.67 3.59 -5.82
CA ALA A 56 3.82 4.72 -5.47
C ALA A 56 3.65 4.88 -3.96
N LEU A 57 3.46 3.77 -3.23
CA LEU A 57 3.41 3.76 -1.77
C LEU A 57 4.68 4.37 -1.17
N GLN A 58 5.86 3.96 -1.63
CA GLN A 58 7.13 4.49 -1.15
C GLN A 58 7.28 5.99 -1.46
N THR A 59 6.83 6.42 -2.64
CA THR A 59 6.88 7.82 -3.07
C THR A 59 5.96 8.70 -2.22
N ILE A 60 4.72 8.26 -1.99
CA ILE A 60 3.70 9.01 -1.25
C ILE A 60 4.02 9.06 0.25
N LEU A 61 4.44 7.94 0.84
CA LEU A 61 4.60 7.82 2.29
C LEU A 61 5.95 8.30 2.80
N MET A 62 7.01 8.12 2.01
CA MET A 62 8.38 8.36 2.45
C MET A 62 9.11 9.40 1.59
N GLY A 63 8.52 9.89 0.49
CA GLY A 63 9.23 10.73 -0.48
C GLY A 63 10.36 9.99 -1.21
N LYS A 64 10.41 8.66 -1.09
CA LYS A 64 11.43 7.81 -1.72
C LYS A 64 10.97 7.43 -3.11
N THR A 65 11.71 7.90 -4.11
CA THR A 65 11.47 7.57 -5.50
C THR A 65 12.41 6.45 -5.95
N PRO A 66 12.10 5.75 -7.05
CA PRO A 66 13.05 4.82 -7.67
C PRO A 66 14.40 5.45 -8.04
N PHE A 67 14.49 6.78 -8.12
CA PHE A 67 15.70 7.51 -8.47
C PHE A 67 16.47 8.07 -7.26
N GLY A 68 15.97 7.86 -6.04
CA GLY A 68 16.56 8.40 -4.82
C GLY A 68 15.57 9.11 -3.92
N GLU A 69 16.11 9.71 -2.87
CA GLU A 69 15.36 10.48 -1.88
C GLU A 69 15.13 11.89 -2.43
N LEU A 70 13.86 12.26 -2.62
CA LEU A 70 13.47 13.62 -2.99
C LEU A 70 12.80 14.29 -1.79
N ARG A 71 12.98 15.61 -1.70
CA ARG A 71 12.26 16.39 -0.69
C ARG A 71 10.76 16.28 -0.98
N ALA A 72 10.00 15.94 0.04
CA ALA A 72 8.55 15.83 -0.09
C ALA A 72 7.96 17.15 -0.58
N SER A 73 7.17 17.06 -1.65
CA SER A 73 6.54 18.19 -2.31
C SER A 73 5.16 17.80 -2.85
N LYS A 74 4.31 18.80 -3.10
CA LYS A 74 2.98 18.56 -3.69
C LYS A 74 3.07 17.87 -5.06
N TRP A 75 4.08 18.21 -5.86
CA TRP A 75 4.31 17.59 -7.17
C TRP A 75 4.74 16.14 -7.04
N LEU A 76 5.58 15.82 -6.05
CA LEU A 76 5.96 14.44 -5.77
C LEU A 76 4.77 13.59 -5.33
N LEU A 77 3.87 14.16 -4.53
CA LEU A 77 2.61 13.51 -4.16
C LEU A 77 1.74 13.23 -5.38
N VAL A 78 1.58 14.21 -6.28
CA VAL A 78 0.81 14.04 -7.54
C VAL A 78 1.44 12.96 -8.42
N ALA A 79 2.76 12.97 -8.59
CA ALA A 79 3.48 11.95 -9.35
C ALA A 79 3.26 10.56 -8.73
N GLY A 80 3.42 10.44 -7.42
CA GLY A 80 3.12 9.21 -6.68
C GLY A 80 1.68 8.74 -6.88
N LEU A 81 0.71 9.66 -6.89
CA LEU A 81 -0.71 9.33 -7.08
C LEU A 81 -1.01 8.86 -8.51
N LEU A 82 -0.34 9.44 -9.52
CA LEU A 82 -0.44 8.99 -10.91
C LEU A 82 0.15 7.58 -11.07
N ILE A 83 1.30 7.31 -10.46
CA ILE A 83 1.92 5.98 -10.44
C ILE A 83 1.01 4.97 -9.71
N ALA A 84 0.41 5.35 -8.57
CA ALA A 84 -0.56 4.52 -7.86
C ALA A 84 -1.76 4.20 -8.74
N SER A 85 -2.32 5.22 -9.40
CA SER A 85 -3.48 5.08 -10.29
C SER A 85 -3.18 4.14 -11.45
N ALA A 86 -2.02 4.28 -12.10
CA ALA A 86 -1.57 3.37 -13.14
C ALA A 86 -1.39 1.93 -12.62
N GLY A 87 -0.81 1.76 -11.42
CA GLY A 87 -0.67 0.45 -10.77
C GLY A 87 -2.02 -0.22 -10.50
N ILE A 88 -2.99 0.53 -9.97
CA ILE A 88 -4.35 0.07 -9.68
C ILE A 88 -5.06 -0.35 -10.98
N VAL A 89 -5.04 0.51 -11.99
CA VAL A 89 -5.67 0.25 -13.30
C VAL A 89 -5.06 -1.00 -13.93
N THR A 90 -3.74 -1.14 -13.92
CA THR A 90 -3.03 -2.31 -14.47
C THR A 90 -3.39 -3.60 -13.74
N CYS A 91 -3.48 -3.56 -12.40
CA CYS A 91 -3.90 -4.73 -11.64
C CYS A 91 -5.31 -5.15 -12.01
N VAL A 92 -6.24 -4.21 -12.06
CA VAL A 92 -7.66 -4.52 -12.09
C VAL A 92 -8.18 -4.80 -13.51
N ILE A 93 -7.54 -4.24 -14.54
CA ILE A 93 -7.96 -4.38 -15.93
C ILE A 93 -6.91 -5.20 -16.72
N PRO A 94 -7.22 -6.46 -17.07
CA PRO A 94 -6.30 -7.32 -17.82
C PRO A 94 -5.91 -6.79 -19.21
N SER A 95 -6.76 -5.96 -19.84
CA SER A 95 -6.58 -5.47 -21.22
C SER A 95 -5.77 -4.17 -21.35
N VAL A 96 -5.22 -3.64 -20.25
CA VAL A 96 -4.40 -2.41 -20.31
C VAL A 96 -3.14 -2.71 -21.13
N PRO A 97 -2.77 -1.87 -22.12
CA PRO A 97 -1.59 -2.08 -22.95
C PRO A 97 -0.35 -2.25 -22.09
N SER A 98 0.24 -3.45 -22.10
CA SER A 98 1.36 -3.81 -21.23
C SER A 98 2.63 -3.00 -21.53
N GLY A 99 2.74 -2.39 -22.71
CA GLY A 99 3.91 -1.61 -23.12
C GLY A 99 4.22 -0.41 -22.23
N ALA A 100 3.24 0.46 -21.96
CA ALA A 100 3.46 1.67 -21.14
C ALA A 100 3.86 1.31 -19.70
N VAL A 101 3.22 0.28 -19.14
CA VAL A 101 3.52 -0.21 -17.78
C VAL A 101 4.90 -0.87 -17.74
N ARG A 102 5.24 -1.69 -18.73
CA ARG A 102 6.58 -2.32 -18.83
C ARG A 102 7.67 -1.27 -19.01
N ILE A 103 7.43 -0.21 -19.77
CA ILE A 103 8.35 0.93 -19.87
C ILE A 103 8.49 1.63 -18.51
N ALA A 104 7.39 1.90 -17.82
CA ALA A 104 7.43 2.51 -16.49
C ALA A 104 8.22 1.65 -15.49
N LEU A 105 7.96 0.34 -15.47
CA LEU A 105 8.68 -0.61 -14.61
C LEU A 105 10.15 -0.73 -14.99
N PHE A 106 10.47 -0.78 -16.29
CA PHE A 106 11.84 -0.74 -16.77
C PHE A 106 12.55 0.50 -16.24
N ILE A 107 11.96 1.69 -16.42
CA ILE A 107 12.51 2.97 -15.95
C ILE A 107 12.70 2.98 -14.43
N CYS A 108 11.71 2.50 -13.67
CA CYS A 108 11.77 2.47 -12.21
C CYS A 108 12.83 1.48 -11.68
N LEU A 109 12.93 0.29 -12.28
CA LEU A 109 13.79 -0.79 -11.78
C LEU A 109 15.23 -0.69 -12.30
N ALA A 110 15.42 -0.42 -13.60
CA ALA A 110 16.73 -0.44 -14.24
C ALA A 110 17.47 0.90 -14.15
N PRO A 111 17.08 1.99 -14.84
CA PRO A 111 17.66 3.31 -14.60
C PRO A 111 17.61 3.74 -13.13
N GLY A 112 16.50 3.48 -12.42
CA GLY A 112 16.40 3.75 -10.98
C GLY A 112 17.44 3.00 -10.15
N GLY A 113 17.56 1.67 -10.33
CA GLY A 113 18.58 0.86 -9.66
C GLY A 113 20.01 1.30 -10.01
N LEU A 114 20.26 1.65 -11.27
CA LEU A 114 21.56 2.15 -11.72
C LEU A 114 21.92 3.48 -11.05
N LEU A 115 20.96 4.42 -10.98
CA LEU A 115 21.15 5.71 -10.32
C LEU A 115 21.40 5.55 -8.82
N LEU A 116 20.65 4.70 -8.13
CA LEU A 116 20.86 4.40 -6.71
C LEU A 116 22.23 3.76 -6.47
N MET A 117 22.66 2.86 -7.36
CA MET A 117 23.98 2.25 -7.29
C MET A 117 25.09 3.28 -7.54
N ALA A 118 24.92 4.16 -8.54
CA ALA A 118 25.86 5.24 -8.81
C ALA A 118 25.97 6.22 -7.63
N GLN A 119 24.84 6.64 -7.05
CA GLN A 119 24.80 7.51 -5.85
C GLN A 119 25.53 6.88 -4.66
N MET A 120 25.42 5.56 -4.48
CA MET A 120 26.12 4.84 -3.42
C MET A 120 27.65 4.94 -3.58
N PHE A 121 28.17 4.77 -4.79
CA PHE A 121 29.61 4.88 -5.06
C PHE A 121 30.12 6.33 -5.09
N LEU A 122 29.31 7.26 -5.60
CA LEU A 122 29.68 8.66 -5.79
C LEU A 122 29.53 9.52 -4.54
N SER A 123 28.84 9.05 -3.49
CA SER A 123 28.68 9.79 -2.23
C SER A 123 29.87 9.54 -1.29
N PRO A 124 30.92 10.39 -1.33
CA PRO A 124 32.22 10.05 -0.73
C PRO A 124 32.16 10.06 0.80
N GLN A 125 31.18 10.78 1.36
CA GLN A 125 30.95 10.90 2.79
C GLN A 125 30.20 9.68 3.34
N ARG A 126 29.17 9.13 2.66
CA ARG A 126 28.37 8.00 3.14
C ARG A 126 29.19 6.71 3.18
N PHE A 127 29.90 6.39 2.09
CA PHE A 127 30.72 5.18 2.02
C PHE A 127 31.88 5.21 3.02
N ARG A 128 32.57 6.36 3.16
CA ARG A 128 33.61 6.54 4.18
C ARG A 128 33.06 6.43 5.61
N LEU A 129 31.85 6.95 5.86
CA LEU A 129 31.19 6.80 7.15
C LEU A 129 30.96 5.32 7.45
N TRP A 130 30.33 4.58 6.52
CA TRP A 130 30.02 3.15 6.69
C TRP A 130 31.27 2.28 6.89
N ALA A 131 32.36 2.60 6.19
CA ALA A 131 33.64 1.91 6.34
C ALA A 131 34.32 2.19 7.68
N ARG A 132 34.24 3.43 8.19
CA ARG A 132 34.88 3.87 9.44
C ARG A 132 34.14 3.41 10.71
N THR A 133 32.81 3.47 10.73
CA THR A 133 32.04 3.17 11.95
C THR A 133 32.04 1.69 12.33
N GLY A 134 32.30 0.78 11.37
CA GLY A 134 32.35 -0.66 11.64
C GLY A 134 30.99 -1.31 11.91
N GLY A 135 30.99 -2.61 12.24
CA GLY A 135 29.78 -3.33 12.63
C GLY A 135 28.77 -3.58 11.49
N VAL A 136 27.47 -3.36 11.80
CA VAL A 136 26.35 -3.61 10.87
C VAL A 136 26.44 -2.71 9.62
N LEU A 137 27.00 -1.50 9.76
CA LEU A 137 27.17 -0.54 8.67
C LEU A 137 28.11 -1.02 7.55
N LYS A 138 29.07 -1.90 7.84
CA LYS A 138 29.94 -2.47 6.81
C LYS A 138 29.21 -3.41 5.83
N ARG A 139 28.07 -3.98 6.25
CA ARG A 139 27.27 -4.90 5.42
C ARG A 139 26.24 -4.19 4.54
N LEU A 140 25.87 -2.95 4.89
CA LEU A 140 24.92 -2.12 4.15
C LEU A 140 25.30 -1.92 2.67
N PRO A 141 26.52 -1.49 2.31
CA PRO A 141 26.86 -1.27 0.90
C PRO A 141 26.71 -2.53 0.05
N LEU A 142 27.10 -3.69 0.57
CA LEU A 142 26.98 -4.96 -0.14
C LEU A 142 25.50 -5.35 -0.34
N ALA A 143 24.67 -5.20 0.70
CA ALA A 143 23.25 -5.49 0.62
C ALA A 143 22.53 -4.54 -0.37
N CYS A 144 22.85 -3.24 -0.34
CA CYS A 144 22.34 -2.27 -1.30
C CYS A 144 22.77 -2.59 -2.74
N ALA A 145 24.06 -2.89 -2.95
CA ALA A 145 24.59 -3.26 -4.26
C ALA A 145 23.85 -4.48 -4.85
N ALA A 146 23.63 -5.51 -4.02
CA ALA A 146 22.89 -6.70 -4.44
C ALA A 146 21.46 -6.36 -4.87
N VAL A 147 20.72 -5.58 -4.05
CA VAL A 147 19.35 -5.17 -4.35
C VAL A 147 19.27 -4.33 -5.62
N TYR A 148 20.21 -3.40 -5.82
CA TYR A 148 20.23 -2.54 -7.00
C TYR A 148 20.60 -3.31 -8.27
N LEU A 149 21.60 -4.19 -8.21
CA LEU A 149 21.98 -5.03 -9.35
C LEU A 149 20.84 -5.95 -9.78
N LEU A 150 20.21 -6.64 -8.82
CA LEU A 150 19.06 -7.49 -9.10
C LEU A 150 17.87 -6.69 -9.63
N SER A 151 17.62 -5.49 -9.11
CA SER A 151 16.60 -4.57 -9.66
C SER A 151 16.87 -4.24 -11.12
N ILE A 152 18.13 -3.94 -11.49
CA ILE A 152 18.51 -3.66 -12.88
C ILE A 152 18.21 -4.86 -13.78
N LEU A 153 18.63 -6.06 -13.37
CA LEU A 153 18.42 -7.28 -14.13
C LEU A 153 16.93 -7.64 -14.27
N ILE A 154 16.14 -7.48 -13.21
CA ILE A 154 14.69 -7.73 -13.27
C ILE A 154 14.02 -6.72 -14.20
N GLY A 155 14.35 -5.42 -14.07
CA GLY A 155 13.80 -4.37 -14.91
C GLY A 155 14.05 -4.60 -16.40
N THR A 156 15.26 -5.03 -16.76
CA THR A 156 15.61 -5.35 -18.16
C THR A 156 14.85 -6.58 -18.67
N LEU A 157 14.73 -7.65 -17.87
CA LEU A 157 14.00 -8.85 -18.28
C LEU A 157 12.50 -8.61 -18.43
N LEU A 158 11.88 -7.83 -17.53
CA LEU A 158 10.45 -7.48 -17.64
C LEU A 158 10.13 -6.73 -18.92
N TYR A 159 11.08 -5.93 -19.43
CA TYR A 159 10.94 -5.23 -20.70
C TYR A 159 11.11 -6.15 -21.91
N ALA A 160 12.00 -7.14 -21.83
CA ALA A 160 12.54 -7.86 -22.97
C ALA A 160 11.62 -8.90 -23.65
N ASN A 161 10.29 -8.90 -23.42
CA ASN A 161 9.32 -9.84 -24.03
C ASN A 161 9.79 -11.31 -24.02
N PRO A 162 9.62 -12.03 -22.90
CA PRO A 162 10.46 -13.19 -22.64
C PRO A 162 9.98 -14.48 -23.30
N SER A 163 10.93 -15.30 -23.74
CA SER A 163 10.74 -16.73 -24.03
C SER A 163 10.67 -17.55 -22.73
N ALA A 164 10.29 -18.83 -22.80
CA ALA A 164 10.11 -19.68 -21.61
C ALA A 164 11.34 -19.74 -20.68
N SER A 165 12.56 -19.79 -21.23
CA SER A 165 13.81 -19.78 -20.46
C SER A 165 14.01 -18.49 -19.67
N VAL A 166 13.57 -17.36 -20.22
CA VAL A 166 13.68 -16.05 -19.57
C VAL A 166 12.68 -15.92 -18.42
N HIS A 167 11.53 -16.60 -18.46
CA HIS A 167 10.61 -16.65 -17.32
C HIS A 167 11.20 -17.41 -16.12
N TYR A 168 11.90 -18.53 -16.33
CA TYR A 168 12.60 -19.24 -15.25
C TYR A 168 13.68 -18.38 -14.61
N LEU A 169 14.48 -17.69 -15.43
CA LEU A 169 15.49 -16.75 -14.92
C LEU A 169 14.83 -15.60 -14.13
N THR A 170 13.73 -15.04 -14.65
CA THR A 170 12.97 -13.98 -13.97
C THR A 170 12.45 -14.44 -12.62
N ALA A 171 11.94 -15.68 -12.52
CA ALA A 171 11.50 -16.27 -11.26
C ALA A 171 12.64 -16.33 -10.22
N LEU A 172 13.80 -16.86 -10.64
CA LEU A 172 14.99 -16.95 -9.78
C LEU A 172 15.49 -15.57 -9.34
N LEU A 173 15.57 -14.60 -10.25
CA LEU A 173 15.97 -13.23 -9.92
C LEU A 173 14.99 -12.57 -8.95
N LEU A 174 13.68 -12.74 -9.14
CA LEU A 174 12.65 -12.21 -8.23
C LEU A 174 12.80 -12.81 -6.82
N MET A 175 13.04 -14.12 -6.71
CA MET A 175 13.28 -14.77 -5.42
C MET A 175 14.56 -14.26 -4.76
N MET A 176 15.67 -14.18 -5.50
CA MET A 176 16.93 -13.62 -4.99
C MET A 176 16.76 -12.17 -4.54
N GLN A 177 16.02 -11.37 -5.30
CA GLN A 177 15.71 -9.99 -4.94
C GLN A 177 14.86 -9.92 -3.67
N GLY A 178 13.87 -10.80 -3.54
CA GLY A 178 13.06 -10.90 -2.34
C GLY A 178 13.88 -11.20 -1.08
N VAL A 179 14.81 -12.15 -1.16
CA VAL A 179 15.77 -12.44 -0.07
C VAL A 179 16.67 -11.24 0.22
N ALA A 180 17.24 -10.61 -0.82
CA ALA A 180 18.15 -9.48 -0.67
C ALA A 180 17.45 -8.27 -0.01
N VAL A 181 16.22 -7.96 -0.43
CA VAL A 181 15.43 -6.85 0.15
C VAL A 181 15.03 -7.13 1.59
N ILE A 182 14.62 -8.35 1.94
CA ILE A 182 14.33 -8.72 3.34
C ILE A 182 15.59 -8.65 4.19
N HIS A 183 16.74 -9.08 3.65
CA HIS A 183 18.01 -8.95 4.34
C HIS A 183 18.36 -7.48 4.58
N LEU A 184 18.20 -6.61 3.57
CA LEU A 184 18.42 -5.17 3.69
C LEU A 184 17.47 -4.55 4.73
N ALA A 185 16.20 -4.92 4.74
CA ALA A 185 15.22 -4.45 5.73
C ALA A 185 15.64 -4.80 7.16
N ARG A 186 16.18 -6.01 7.38
CA ARG A 186 16.72 -6.41 8.68
C ARG A 186 17.96 -5.60 9.08
N LEU A 187 18.88 -5.35 8.14
CA LEU A 187 20.06 -4.53 8.41
C LEU A 187 19.67 -3.09 8.76
N LEU A 188 18.73 -2.50 8.02
CA LEU A 188 18.21 -1.17 8.31
C LEU A 188 17.51 -1.11 9.68
N ALA A 189 16.68 -2.12 10.01
CA ALA A 189 16.05 -2.20 11.33
C ALA A 189 17.08 -2.24 12.47
N LEU A 190 18.20 -2.92 12.29
CA LEU A 190 19.29 -2.94 13.27
C LEU A 190 19.99 -1.59 13.36
N VAL A 191 20.24 -0.94 12.22
CA VAL A 191 20.87 0.39 12.16
C VAL A 191 20.00 1.44 12.84
N TYR A 192 18.69 1.47 12.56
CA TYR A 192 17.78 2.42 13.20
C TYR A 192 17.66 2.23 14.72
N ARG A 193 17.81 1.00 15.21
CA ARG A 193 17.85 0.72 16.65
C ARG A 193 19.14 1.19 17.32
N GLN A 194 20.26 1.09 16.62
CA GLN A 194 21.58 1.48 17.13
C GLN A 194 21.85 2.98 16.99
N TYR A 195 21.28 3.59 15.96
CA TYR A 195 21.44 5.01 15.62
C TYR A 195 20.06 5.63 15.42
N PRO A 196 19.34 5.94 16.51
CA PRO A 196 18.06 6.63 16.42
C PRO A 196 18.31 8.00 15.79
N GLN A 197 17.84 8.20 14.57
CA GLN A 197 17.80 9.53 13.99
C GLN A 197 16.65 10.29 14.66
N PRO A 198 16.79 11.62 14.92
CA PRO A 198 15.62 12.43 15.20
C PRO A 198 14.63 12.21 14.05
N ALA A 199 13.34 12.12 14.36
CA ALA A 199 12.30 11.99 13.35
C ALA A 199 12.34 13.24 12.46
N GLU A 200 13.19 13.25 11.44
CA GLU A 200 13.14 14.25 10.40
C GLU A 200 11.75 14.13 9.82
N GLY A 201 10.93 15.14 10.11
CA GLY A 201 9.62 15.30 9.53
C GLY A 201 9.80 15.44 8.02
N ALA A 202 9.83 14.29 7.35
CA ALA A 202 9.69 14.22 5.91
C ALA A 202 8.41 15.01 5.61
N GLY A 203 8.53 16.15 4.95
CA GLY A 203 7.43 17.10 4.67
C GLY A 203 6.34 16.55 3.74
N GLY A 204 6.10 15.24 3.76
CA GLY A 204 5.01 14.54 3.11
C GLY A 204 3.75 14.55 3.97
N LEU A 205 2.67 13.99 3.42
CA LEU A 205 1.44 13.82 4.19
C LEU A 205 1.72 12.89 5.39
N PRO A 206 1.17 13.19 6.59
CA PRO A 206 1.16 12.24 7.70
C PRO A 206 0.61 10.89 7.24
N PHE A 207 1.16 9.80 7.78
CA PHE A 207 0.86 8.43 7.34
C PHE A 207 -0.65 8.17 7.19
N ASP A 208 -1.45 8.54 8.19
CA ASP A 208 -2.90 8.35 8.17
C ASP A 208 -3.56 9.10 7.01
N LYS A 209 -3.14 10.34 6.75
CA LYS A 209 -3.68 11.14 5.64
C LYS A 209 -3.26 10.57 4.29
N ALA A 210 -2.02 10.11 4.17
CA ALA A 210 -1.52 9.48 2.95
C ALA A 210 -2.25 8.17 2.63
N MET A 211 -2.50 7.32 3.64
CA MET A 211 -3.30 6.10 3.50
C MET A 211 -4.76 6.42 3.15
N LEU A 212 -5.38 7.41 3.81
CA LEU A 212 -6.73 7.86 3.48
C LEU A 212 -6.84 8.34 2.03
N LEU A 213 -5.86 9.13 1.55
CA LEU A 213 -5.82 9.59 0.18
C LEU A 213 -5.67 8.42 -0.81
N LEU A 214 -4.75 7.50 -0.53
CA LEU A 214 -4.50 6.35 -1.40
C LEU A 214 -5.71 5.42 -1.48
N MET A 215 -6.34 5.12 -0.34
CA MET A 215 -7.57 4.34 -0.27
C MET A 215 -8.72 5.08 -0.98
N GLY A 216 -8.83 6.38 -0.78
CA GLY A 216 -9.80 7.21 -1.48
C GLY A 216 -9.66 7.11 -3.00
N VAL A 217 -8.45 7.30 -3.53
CA VAL A 217 -8.18 7.17 -4.96
C VAL A 217 -8.41 5.75 -5.46
N PHE A 218 -8.00 4.74 -4.70
CA PHE A 218 -8.27 3.34 -5.03
C PHE A 218 -9.77 3.08 -5.21
N LEU A 219 -10.61 3.50 -4.25
CA LEU A 219 -12.06 3.27 -4.31
C LEU A 219 -12.74 4.12 -5.39
N VAL A 220 -12.29 5.36 -5.61
CA VAL A 220 -12.78 6.21 -6.71
C VAL A 220 -12.49 5.54 -8.06
N LEU A 221 -11.24 5.19 -8.33
CA LEU A 221 -10.85 4.55 -9.58
C LEU A 221 -11.62 3.25 -9.78
N LEU A 222 -11.69 2.42 -8.76
CA LEU A 222 -12.39 1.16 -8.84
C LEU A 222 -13.89 1.34 -9.10
N GLY A 223 -14.56 2.27 -8.42
CA GLY A 223 -15.96 2.59 -8.68
C GLY A 223 -16.20 3.11 -10.10
N LEU A 224 -15.32 3.97 -10.61
CA LEU A 224 -15.38 4.47 -11.98
C LEU A 224 -15.15 3.35 -13.01
N LEU A 225 -14.15 2.50 -12.81
CA LEU A 225 -13.82 1.38 -13.70
C LEU A 225 -14.89 0.29 -13.68
N LEU A 226 -15.58 0.08 -12.55
CA LEU A 226 -16.64 -0.90 -12.47
C LEU A 226 -17.87 -0.52 -13.32
N VAL A 227 -18.07 0.76 -13.68
CA VAL A 227 -19.17 1.16 -14.58
C VAL A 227 -19.05 0.49 -15.96
N PRO A 228 -17.97 0.69 -16.75
CA PRO A 228 -17.81 0.02 -18.04
C PRO A 228 -17.66 -1.51 -17.90
N VAL A 229 -17.14 -2.03 -16.79
CA VAL A 229 -17.10 -3.47 -16.52
C VAL A 229 -18.52 -4.05 -16.41
N ASN A 230 -19.39 -3.42 -15.62
CA ASN A 230 -20.78 -3.86 -15.47
C ASN A 230 -21.59 -3.70 -16.77
N LEU A 231 -21.18 -2.79 -17.66
CA LEU A 231 -21.74 -2.66 -19.02
C LEU A 231 -21.15 -3.67 -20.01
N GLY A 232 -20.22 -4.53 -19.60
CA GLY A 232 -19.57 -5.54 -20.46
C GLY A 232 -18.52 -4.98 -21.42
N ILE A 233 -18.09 -3.73 -21.25
CA ILE A 233 -17.15 -3.04 -22.15
C ILE A 233 -15.69 -3.39 -21.80
N LEU A 234 -15.38 -3.58 -20.51
CA LEU A 234 -14.01 -3.82 -20.03
C LEU A 234 -13.91 -5.14 -19.24
N PRO A 235 -12.82 -5.91 -19.41
CA PRO A 235 -12.53 -7.06 -18.56
C PRO A 235 -12.09 -6.61 -17.17
N PHE A 236 -12.27 -7.49 -16.19
CA PHE A 236 -12.02 -7.19 -14.79
C PHE A 236 -11.37 -8.36 -14.05
N SER A 237 -10.43 -8.06 -13.16
CA SER A 237 -9.78 -9.04 -12.28
C SER A 237 -10.19 -8.79 -10.83
N PRO A 238 -11.23 -9.50 -10.32
CA PRO A 238 -11.62 -9.44 -8.91
C PRO A 238 -10.46 -9.85 -7.98
N SER A 239 -9.66 -10.83 -8.39
CA SER A 239 -8.52 -11.33 -7.60
C SER A 239 -7.50 -10.22 -7.31
N ALA A 240 -7.15 -9.42 -8.32
CA ALA A 240 -6.18 -8.35 -8.15
C ALA A 240 -6.75 -7.14 -7.39
N GLN A 241 -8.05 -6.85 -7.54
CA GLN A 241 -8.74 -5.86 -6.72
C GLN A 241 -8.66 -6.22 -5.22
N LEU A 242 -9.06 -7.44 -4.86
CA LEU A 242 -9.00 -7.92 -3.48
C LEU A 242 -7.55 -8.00 -3.00
N GLY A 243 -6.64 -8.42 -3.88
CA GLY A 243 -5.20 -8.51 -3.59
C GLY A 243 -4.59 -7.15 -3.21
N LEU A 244 -4.85 -6.11 -3.99
CA LEU A 244 -4.39 -4.75 -3.68
C LEU A 244 -4.95 -4.23 -2.35
N LEU A 245 -6.24 -4.45 -2.06
CA LEU A 245 -6.83 -4.09 -0.77
C LEU A 245 -6.13 -4.78 0.40
N MET A 246 -5.81 -6.07 0.25
CA MET A 246 -5.09 -6.83 1.27
C MET A 246 -3.67 -6.32 1.47
N VAL A 247 -2.97 -5.91 0.41
CA VAL A 247 -1.64 -5.29 0.51
C VAL A 247 -1.72 -3.93 1.20
N VAL A 248 -2.73 -3.10 0.91
CA VAL A 248 -2.89 -1.81 1.60
C VAL A 248 -3.20 -2.01 3.09
N ASN A 249 -4.08 -2.96 3.41
CA ASN A 249 -4.35 -3.31 4.81
C ASN A 249 -3.11 -3.87 5.51
N ALA A 250 -2.31 -4.70 4.83
CA ALA A 250 -1.05 -5.19 5.36
C ALA A 250 -0.08 -4.06 5.70
N VAL A 251 0.07 -3.07 4.81
CA VAL A 251 0.92 -1.90 5.07
C VAL A 251 0.41 -1.13 6.29
N GLN A 252 -0.89 -0.90 6.41
CA GLN A 252 -1.48 -0.23 7.59
C GLN A 252 -1.21 -0.99 8.90
N MET A 253 -1.32 -2.32 8.88
CA MET A 253 -1.07 -3.16 10.05
C MET A 253 0.40 -3.18 10.43
N LEU A 254 1.29 -3.30 9.43
CA LEU A 254 2.72 -3.34 9.65
C LEU A 254 3.29 -1.99 10.07
N ALA A 255 2.77 -0.88 9.54
CA ALA A 255 3.29 0.47 9.73
C ALA A 255 2.66 1.23 10.91
N ALA A 256 1.34 1.12 11.08
CA ALA A 256 0.59 1.89 12.07
C ALA A 256 -0.11 1.02 13.13
N GLY A 257 -0.11 -0.31 12.97
CA GLY A 257 -0.92 -1.19 13.82
C GLY A 257 -2.42 -1.04 13.55
N SER A 258 -2.80 -0.35 12.48
CA SER A 258 -4.18 -0.15 12.08
C SER A 258 -4.68 -1.35 11.30
N THR A 259 -5.77 -1.94 11.78
CA THR A 259 -6.51 -2.99 11.09
C THR A 259 -7.78 -2.41 10.47
N PRO A 260 -8.44 -3.15 9.56
CA PRO A 260 -9.74 -2.74 9.04
C PRO A 260 -10.81 -2.49 10.13
N ILE A 261 -10.66 -3.07 11.32
CA ILE A 261 -11.62 -2.96 12.43
C ILE A 261 -11.28 -1.76 13.34
N GLY A 262 -10.04 -1.28 13.31
CA GLY A 262 -9.56 -0.19 14.16
C GLY A 262 -8.06 -0.26 14.44
N ALA A 263 -7.56 0.73 15.18
CA ALA A 263 -6.17 0.80 15.61
C ALA A 263 -5.89 -0.13 16.80
N PHE A 264 -4.77 -0.84 16.73
CA PHE A 264 -4.29 -1.73 17.76
C PHE A 264 -2.79 -1.50 18.00
N PRO A 265 -2.25 -1.85 19.19
CA PRO A 265 -0.82 -1.77 19.45
C PRO A 265 -0.03 -2.60 18.44
N ARG A 266 1.13 -2.08 18.02
CA ARG A 266 2.05 -2.76 17.09
C ARG A 266 2.78 -3.90 17.81
N SER A 267 2.07 -5.00 17.98
CA SER A 267 2.58 -6.24 18.57
C SER A 267 3.16 -7.17 17.52
N ARG A 268 3.93 -8.18 17.94
CA ARG A 268 4.40 -9.23 17.02
C ARG A 268 3.27 -10.01 16.36
N ALA A 269 2.16 -10.21 17.06
CA ALA A 269 0.96 -10.80 16.47
C ALA A 269 0.39 -9.91 15.35
N MET A 270 0.36 -8.59 15.55
CA MET A 270 -0.05 -7.64 14.51
C MET A 270 0.89 -7.69 13.30
N LEU A 271 2.20 -7.79 13.53
CA LEU A 271 3.16 -7.94 12.44
C LEU A 271 2.93 -9.23 11.66
N LEU A 272 2.77 -10.38 12.35
CA LEU A 272 2.48 -11.65 11.70
C LEU A 272 1.19 -11.58 10.87
N LEU A 273 0.14 -10.99 11.43
CA LEU A 273 -1.14 -10.81 10.74
C LEU A 273 -0.99 -9.90 9.51
N GLY A 274 -0.23 -8.82 9.61
CA GLY A 274 0.11 -7.95 8.48
C GLY A 274 0.87 -8.70 7.39
N LEU A 275 1.82 -9.57 7.74
CA LEU A 275 2.53 -10.42 6.77
C LEU A 275 1.60 -11.44 6.10
N LEU A 276 0.65 -12.03 6.84
CA LEU A 276 -0.36 -12.91 6.27
C LEU A 276 -1.26 -12.18 5.27
N PHE A 277 -1.68 -10.96 5.60
CA PHE A 277 -2.43 -10.10 4.68
C PHE A 277 -1.62 -9.74 3.43
N ALA A 278 -0.33 -9.40 3.59
CA ALA A 278 0.55 -9.13 2.46
C ALA A 278 0.69 -10.36 1.56
N GLY A 279 0.97 -11.53 2.13
CA GLY A 279 1.08 -12.79 1.39
C GLY A 279 -0.20 -13.12 0.64
N ALA A 280 -1.35 -13.13 1.31
CA ALA A 280 -2.64 -13.37 0.67
C ALA A 280 -2.95 -12.36 -0.44
N GLY A 281 -2.59 -11.08 -0.23
CA GLY A 281 -2.76 -10.03 -1.21
C GLY A 281 -1.90 -10.23 -2.45
N ILE A 282 -0.61 -10.53 -2.26
CA ILE A 282 0.33 -10.81 -3.36
C ILE A 282 -0.13 -12.04 -4.16
N VAL A 283 -0.46 -13.15 -3.49
CA VAL A 283 -0.92 -14.37 -4.18
C VAL A 283 -2.20 -14.06 -4.97
N SER A 284 -3.15 -13.31 -4.41
CA SER A 284 -4.39 -12.93 -5.11
C SER A 284 -4.16 -12.00 -6.31
N CYS A 285 -3.15 -11.13 -6.25
CA CYS A 285 -2.75 -10.30 -7.40
C CYS A 285 -2.11 -11.13 -8.51
N VAL A 286 -1.38 -12.20 -8.19
CA VAL A 286 -0.56 -12.94 -9.16
C VAL A 286 -1.28 -14.18 -9.70
N VAL A 287 -2.07 -14.87 -8.88
CA VAL A 287 -2.73 -16.12 -9.25
C VAL A 287 -4.25 -15.90 -9.20
N PRO A 288 -4.90 -15.72 -10.35
CA PRO A 288 -6.31 -15.39 -10.39
C PRO A 288 -7.18 -16.57 -9.92
N GLY A 289 -8.27 -16.27 -9.23
CA GLY A 289 -9.32 -17.23 -8.87
C GLY A 289 -9.08 -18.05 -7.59
N VAL A 290 -7.82 -18.23 -7.16
CA VAL A 290 -7.49 -19.13 -6.03
C VAL A 290 -8.02 -18.62 -4.68
N LEU A 291 -7.85 -17.32 -4.40
CA LEU A 291 -8.20 -16.73 -3.10
C LEU A 291 -9.51 -15.94 -3.12
N VAL A 292 -10.18 -15.83 -4.27
CA VAL A 292 -11.34 -14.94 -4.43
C VAL A 292 -12.46 -15.26 -3.44
N PRO A 293 -12.92 -16.52 -3.24
CA PRO A 293 -13.99 -16.80 -2.30
C PRO A 293 -13.60 -16.44 -0.86
N THR A 294 -12.40 -16.86 -0.45
CA THR A 294 -11.89 -16.64 0.91
C THR A 294 -11.71 -15.15 1.21
N LEU A 295 -11.12 -14.39 0.28
CA LEU A 295 -10.91 -12.96 0.45
C LEU A 295 -12.22 -12.17 0.36
N THR A 296 -13.17 -12.61 -0.47
CA THR A 296 -14.52 -12.01 -0.52
C THR A 296 -15.21 -12.14 0.84
N ILE A 297 -15.18 -13.33 1.46
CA ILE A 297 -15.75 -13.55 2.79
C ILE A 297 -15.03 -12.71 3.84
N LEU A 298 -13.70 -12.72 3.83
CA LEU A 298 -12.89 -11.98 4.80
C LEU A 298 -13.12 -10.46 4.69
N ILE A 299 -12.94 -9.88 3.51
CA ILE A 299 -13.09 -8.44 3.27
C ILE A 299 -14.54 -8.00 3.46
N GLY A 300 -15.51 -8.81 3.01
CA GLY A 300 -16.93 -8.54 3.23
C GLY A 300 -17.27 -8.45 4.72
N THR A 301 -16.82 -9.44 5.51
CA THR A 301 -17.03 -9.46 6.96
C THR A 301 -16.33 -8.30 7.65
N LEU A 302 -15.06 -8.02 7.30
CA LEU A 302 -14.30 -6.91 7.87
C LEU A 302 -14.97 -5.56 7.61
N ASN A 303 -15.50 -5.34 6.41
CA ASN A 303 -16.22 -4.12 6.08
C ASN A 303 -17.54 -3.98 6.84
N ILE A 304 -18.30 -5.06 7.04
CA ILE A 304 -19.53 -5.01 7.86
C ILE A 304 -19.18 -4.68 9.31
N VAL A 305 -18.19 -5.35 9.90
CA VAL A 305 -17.78 -5.12 11.29
C VAL A 305 -17.26 -3.69 11.46
N ASN A 306 -16.37 -3.23 10.57
CA ASN A 306 -15.84 -1.87 10.59
C ASN A 306 -16.95 -0.82 10.45
N GLY A 307 -17.85 -1.02 9.49
CA GLY A 307 -18.95 -0.10 9.25
C GLY A 307 -19.90 -0.01 10.43
N LEU A 308 -20.23 -1.14 11.05
CA LEU A 308 -21.04 -1.19 12.28
C LEU A 308 -20.35 -0.46 13.43
N MET A 309 -19.06 -0.75 13.68
CA MET A 309 -18.30 -0.07 14.75
C MET A 309 -18.19 1.44 14.52
N THR A 310 -18.03 1.86 13.27
CA THR A 310 -17.99 3.28 12.89
C THR A 310 -19.34 3.95 13.17
N LEU A 311 -20.46 3.31 12.81
CA LEU A 311 -21.81 3.81 13.08
C LEU A 311 -22.11 3.91 14.58
N LEU A 312 -21.77 2.88 15.34
CA LEU A 312 -21.97 2.83 16.80
C LEU A 312 -21.25 3.97 17.52
N LYS A 313 -20.12 4.45 16.98
CA LYS A 313 -19.39 5.61 17.51
C LYS A 313 -19.93 6.94 16.96
N ALA A 314 -20.22 7.01 15.66
CA ALA A 314 -20.57 8.27 15.00
C ALA A 314 -21.99 8.74 15.32
N LEU A 315 -22.99 7.84 15.36
CA LEU A 315 -24.40 8.23 15.55
C LEU A 315 -24.66 8.89 16.92
N PRO A 316 -24.17 8.35 18.06
CA PRO A 316 -24.33 9.02 19.34
C PRO A 316 -23.62 10.37 19.39
N SER A 317 -22.39 10.46 18.88
CA SER A 317 -21.62 11.71 18.85
C SER A 317 -22.26 12.77 17.97
N LEU A 318 -22.85 12.37 16.82
CA LEU A 318 -23.61 13.26 15.96
C LEU A 318 -24.88 13.77 16.67
N SER A 319 -25.61 12.88 17.34
CA SER A 319 -26.82 13.24 18.09
C SER A 319 -26.50 14.21 19.23
N ALA A 320 -25.47 13.91 20.02
CA ALA A 320 -25.01 14.77 21.11
C ALA A 320 -24.60 16.16 20.60
N THR A 321 -23.80 16.21 19.52
CA THR A 321 -23.34 17.49 18.94
C THR A 321 -24.50 18.31 18.37
N ARG A 322 -25.57 17.68 17.86
CA ARG A 322 -26.78 18.39 17.41
C ARG A 322 -27.62 18.93 18.58
N LYS A 323 -27.72 18.18 19.67
CA LYS A 323 -28.50 18.58 20.86
C LYS A 323 -27.82 19.70 21.65
N THR A 324 -26.51 19.61 21.81
CA THR A 324 -25.69 20.58 22.54
C THR A 324 -24.53 21.02 21.64
N PRO A 325 -24.77 21.97 20.71
CA PRO A 325 -23.75 22.40 19.77
C PRO A 325 -22.60 23.12 20.48
N PRO A 326 -21.34 22.70 20.25
CA PRO A 326 -20.17 23.45 20.69
C PRO A 326 -20.11 24.85 20.04
N PRO A 327 -19.34 25.80 20.60
CA PRO A 327 -19.13 27.10 19.99
C PRO A 327 -18.66 27.01 18.53
N GLU A 328 -19.15 27.92 17.69
CA GLU A 328 -18.67 28.05 16.31
C GLU A 328 -17.23 28.61 16.29
N PRO A 329 -16.34 28.16 15.37
CA PRO A 329 -16.60 27.28 14.22
C PRO A 329 -16.51 25.76 14.51
N VAL A 330 -16.23 25.36 15.76
CA VAL A 330 -15.92 23.97 16.13
C VAL A 330 -17.13 23.05 15.98
N GLY A 331 -18.32 23.53 16.37
CA GLY A 331 -19.57 22.77 16.25
C GLY A 331 -19.86 22.32 14.82
N ARG A 332 -19.71 23.21 13.83
CA ARG A 332 -19.93 22.90 12.41
C ARG A 332 -18.95 21.87 11.86
N VAL A 333 -17.69 21.93 12.28
CA VAL A 333 -16.66 20.98 11.87
C VAL A 333 -16.93 19.59 12.45
N LEU A 334 -17.33 19.50 13.73
CA LEU A 334 -17.68 18.23 14.37
C LEU A 334 -18.94 17.60 13.75
N LEU A 335 -19.96 18.40 13.42
CA LEU A 335 -21.15 17.91 12.71
C LEU A 335 -20.78 17.31 11.34
N ARG A 336 -19.89 17.97 10.59
CA ARG A 336 -19.37 17.43 9.32
C ARG A 336 -18.59 16.14 9.57
N LEU A 337 -17.69 16.11 10.55
CA LEU A 337 -16.87 14.93 10.86
C LEU A 337 -17.73 13.71 11.19
N PHE A 338 -18.62 13.82 12.17
CA PHE A 338 -19.46 12.68 12.58
C PHE A 338 -20.48 12.30 11.50
N GLY A 339 -21.00 13.27 10.75
CA GLY A 339 -21.86 13.00 9.60
C GLY A 339 -21.13 12.21 8.52
N THR A 340 -19.90 12.62 8.16
CA THR A 340 -19.03 11.90 7.22
C THR A 340 -18.71 10.50 7.73
N GLN A 341 -18.39 10.32 9.01
CA GLN A 341 -18.14 9.00 9.60
C GLN A 341 -19.38 8.09 9.56
N ALA A 342 -20.58 8.62 9.83
CA ALA A 342 -21.80 7.84 9.74
C ALA A 342 -22.07 7.37 8.31
N VAL A 343 -21.88 8.25 7.32
CA VAL A 343 -22.00 7.89 5.90
C VAL A 343 -20.98 6.81 5.53
N MET A 344 -19.71 6.96 5.92
CA MET A 344 -18.68 5.95 5.68
C MET A 344 -19.03 4.60 6.29
N GLY A 345 -19.55 4.59 7.53
CA GLY A 345 -19.95 3.35 8.20
C GLY A 345 -21.08 2.62 7.47
N GLY A 346 -22.12 3.35 7.04
CA GLY A 346 -23.21 2.79 6.25
C GLY A 346 -22.75 2.27 4.89
N VAL A 347 -21.93 3.04 4.17
CA VAL A 347 -21.38 2.64 2.87
C VAL A 347 -20.46 1.41 2.99
N SER A 348 -19.63 1.34 4.03
CA SER A 348 -18.77 0.17 4.29
C SER A 348 -19.60 -1.08 4.56
N MET A 349 -20.67 -0.98 5.35
CA MET A 349 -21.60 -2.10 5.57
C MET A 349 -22.28 -2.55 4.27
N LEU A 350 -22.76 -1.61 3.44
CA LEU A 350 -23.40 -1.92 2.15
C LEU A 350 -22.44 -2.63 1.20
N PHE A 351 -21.19 -2.15 1.12
CA PHE A 351 -20.16 -2.79 0.32
C PHE A 351 -19.81 -4.19 0.85
N GLY A 352 -19.69 -4.36 2.16
CA GLY A 352 -19.42 -5.68 2.75
C GLY A 352 -20.59 -6.66 2.53
N ALA A 353 -21.84 -6.19 2.66
CA ALA A 353 -23.02 -7.00 2.41
C ALA A 353 -23.14 -7.42 0.94
N SER A 354 -22.83 -6.53 -0.02
CA SER A 354 -22.89 -6.86 -1.45
C SER A 354 -21.87 -7.91 -1.86
N MET A 355 -20.73 -7.98 -1.16
CA MET A 355 -19.72 -9.02 -1.37
C MET A 355 -20.18 -10.39 -0.86
N LEU A 356 -20.89 -10.43 0.28
CA LEU A 356 -21.36 -11.70 0.88
C LEU A 356 -22.66 -12.22 0.27
N LEU A 357 -23.51 -11.32 -0.24
CA LEU A 357 -24.82 -11.63 -0.79
C LEU A 357 -24.88 -11.12 -2.25
N PRO A 358 -24.19 -11.79 -3.19
CA PRO A 358 -24.19 -11.39 -4.59
C PRO A 358 -25.62 -11.42 -5.15
N GLY A 359 -25.98 -10.41 -5.94
CA GLY A 359 -27.29 -10.30 -6.59
C GLY A 359 -28.32 -9.45 -5.84
N ILE A 360 -28.10 -9.09 -4.56
CA ILE A 360 -29.00 -8.17 -3.84
C ILE A 360 -28.84 -6.73 -4.34
N ILE A 361 -27.60 -6.30 -4.56
CA ILE A 361 -27.29 -4.93 -4.99
C ILE A 361 -26.80 -4.98 -6.45
N PRO A 362 -27.44 -4.25 -7.39
CA PRO A 362 -26.99 -4.19 -8.77
C PRO A 362 -25.53 -3.72 -8.88
N GLY A 363 -24.77 -4.29 -9.82
CA GLY A 363 -23.35 -3.97 -9.98
C GLY A 363 -23.07 -2.48 -10.20
N LEU A 364 -23.91 -1.79 -10.98
CA LEU A 364 -23.82 -0.34 -11.19
C LEU A 364 -24.02 0.47 -9.90
N VAL A 365 -24.89 0.01 -9.00
CA VAL A 365 -25.09 0.64 -7.69
C VAL A 365 -23.82 0.47 -6.86
N ILE A 366 -23.19 -0.70 -6.88
CA ILE A 366 -21.91 -0.95 -6.20
C ILE A 366 -20.82 0.01 -6.73
N SER A 367 -20.74 0.22 -8.05
CA SER A 367 -19.82 1.18 -8.67
C SER A 367 -19.96 2.58 -8.09
N VAL A 368 -21.20 3.09 -8.01
CA VAL A 368 -21.50 4.43 -7.48
C VAL A 368 -21.19 4.50 -6.00
N VAL A 369 -21.60 3.49 -5.22
CA VAL A 369 -21.35 3.41 -3.78
C VAL A 369 -19.86 3.44 -3.48
N LEU A 370 -19.06 2.72 -4.26
CA LEU A 370 -17.61 2.65 -4.10
C LEU A 370 -16.91 3.96 -4.46
N ALA A 371 -17.30 4.58 -5.58
CA ALA A 371 -16.77 5.87 -5.99
C ALA A 371 -17.13 6.96 -4.97
N ALA A 372 -18.37 6.96 -4.47
CA ALA A 372 -18.81 7.84 -3.41
C ALA A 372 -18.00 7.62 -2.12
N ASN A 373 -17.76 6.37 -1.71
CA ASN A 373 -16.94 6.06 -0.54
C ASN A 373 -15.53 6.65 -0.65
N GLY A 374 -14.90 6.47 -1.82
CA GLY A 374 -13.58 7.03 -2.08
C GLY A 374 -13.57 8.56 -2.04
N GLY A 375 -14.59 9.20 -2.63
CA GLY A 375 -14.75 10.65 -2.55
C GLY A 375 -14.94 11.15 -1.11
N VAL A 376 -15.71 10.42 -0.29
CA VAL A 376 -15.93 10.72 1.12
C VAL A 376 -14.64 10.59 1.94
N LEU A 377 -13.78 9.60 1.66
CA LEU A 377 -12.45 9.48 2.29
C LEU A 377 -11.55 10.68 1.98
N ILE A 378 -11.52 11.12 0.72
CA ILE A 378 -10.75 12.30 0.30
C ILE A 378 -11.31 13.57 0.95
N TYR A 379 -12.64 13.68 1.05
CA TYR A 379 -13.29 14.77 1.76
C TYR A 379 -12.96 14.78 3.26
N LEU A 380 -12.97 13.61 3.92
CA LEU A 380 -12.60 13.46 5.32
C LEU A 380 -11.18 13.99 5.57
N MET A 381 -10.24 13.69 4.68
CA MET A 381 -8.88 14.22 4.77
C MET A 381 -8.86 15.76 4.78
N ARG A 382 -9.67 16.41 3.94
CA ARG A 382 -9.82 17.88 3.95
C ARG A 382 -10.39 18.39 5.27
N VAL A 383 -11.37 17.70 5.84
CA VAL A 383 -11.94 18.05 7.16
C VAL A 383 -10.90 17.91 8.27
N LEU A 384 -10.07 16.87 8.24
CA LEU A 384 -9.01 16.65 9.23
C LEU A 384 -7.95 17.77 9.19
N PHE A 385 -7.56 18.24 8.01
CA PHE A 385 -6.68 19.41 7.90
C PHE A 385 -7.30 20.66 8.53
N LEU A 386 -8.60 20.91 8.29
CA LEU A 386 -9.29 22.05 8.89
C LEU A 386 -9.36 21.96 10.42
N VAL A 387 -9.53 20.76 10.98
CA VAL A 387 -9.51 20.55 12.45
C VAL A 387 -8.13 20.87 13.02
N GLU A 388 -7.05 20.47 12.35
CA GLU A 388 -5.68 20.75 12.78
C GLU A 388 -5.36 22.24 12.72
N ASP A 389 -5.78 22.93 11.66
CA ASP A 389 -5.61 24.38 11.54
C ASP A 389 -6.32 25.12 12.68
N ILE A 390 -7.57 24.72 13.01
CA ILE A 390 -8.31 25.29 14.13
C ILE A 390 -7.60 25.00 15.47
N LYS A 391 -7.11 23.78 15.69
CA LYS A 391 -6.36 23.43 16.91
C LYS A 391 -5.08 24.25 17.05
N ARG A 392 -4.36 24.47 15.96
CA ARG A 392 -3.13 25.28 15.95
C ARG A 392 -3.43 26.73 16.30
N LEU A 393 -4.45 27.32 15.68
CA LEU A 393 -4.91 28.69 15.96
C LEU A 393 -5.44 28.86 17.40
N ALA A 394 -6.02 27.81 17.97
CA ALA A 394 -6.44 27.80 19.37
C ALA A 394 -5.27 27.62 20.36
N GLY A 395 -4.22 26.89 19.96
CA GLY A 395 -3.01 26.65 20.75
C GLY A 395 -1.98 27.78 20.73
N GLU A 396 -2.01 28.68 19.74
CA GLU A 396 -1.18 29.90 19.69
C GLU A 396 -1.73 31.06 20.57
N LYS A 397 -2.78 30.82 21.36
CA LYS A 397 -3.40 31.81 22.27
C LYS A 397 -3.01 31.69 23.75
N THR A 398 -1.91 31.02 24.06
CA THR A 398 -1.26 31.01 25.39
C THR A 398 0.20 31.36 25.23
#